data_AF-A0A945IC15-F1
#
_entry.id   AF-A0A945IC15-F1
#
_cell.length_a   1.000
_cell.length_b   1.000
_cell.length_c   1.000
_cell.angle_alpha   90.00
_cell.angle_beta   90.00
_cell.angle_gamma   90.00
#
_symmetry.space_group_name_H-M   'P 1'
#
loop_
_entity.id
_entity.type
_entity.pdbx_description
1 polymer ?
#
loop_
_entity_poly.entity_id
_entity_poly.type
_entity_poly.pdbx_seq_one_letter_code
_entity_poly.pdbx_strand_id
1 'polypeptide(L)' 'PNIYVDVTEHFETRQNALHSHVSQVGERSDERDERSRGRLAETGKKYNVELAEQFMQIKIGY' A
#
# COMPACT_ATOMS: atom_id res chain seq x y z
N PRO A 1 7.65 10.50 -5.20
CA PRO A 1 7.97 9.08 -5.38
C PRO A 1 8.09 8.82 -6.89
N ASN A 2 9.07 8.05 -7.34
CA ASN A 2 9.38 7.90 -8.78
C ASN A 2 9.32 6.45 -9.27
N ILE A 3 9.07 5.49 -8.39
CA ILE A 3 8.81 4.09 -8.74
C ILE A 3 7.58 3.59 -7.97
N TYR A 4 6.92 2.57 -8.52
CA TYR A 4 5.77 1.92 -7.91
C TYR A 4 5.91 0.39 -7.92
N VAL A 5 5.13 -0.27 -7.08
CA VAL A 5 4.91 -1.72 -7.09
C VAL A 5 3.41 -1.97 -7.10
N ASP A 6 2.94 -2.82 -8.03
CA ASP A 6 1.55 -3.29 -8.03
C ASP A 6 1.35 -4.25 -6.86
N VAL A 7 0.36 -3.95 -6.02
CA VAL A 7 0.03 -4.72 -4.82
C VAL A 7 -1.41 -5.23 -4.84
N THR A 8 -2.06 -5.23 -6.00
CA THR A 8 -3.47 -5.62 -6.17
C THR A 8 -3.76 -6.99 -5.56
N GLU A 9 -2.93 -7.99 -5.89
CA GLU A 9 -3.07 -9.36 -5.37
C GLU A 9 -2.59 -9.52 -3.91
N HIS A 10 -1.93 -8.50 -3.34
CA HIS A 10 -1.24 -8.58 -2.05
C HIS A 10 -1.89 -7.74 -0.96
N PHE A 11 -3.03 -7.10 -1.25
CA PHE A 11 -3.71 -6.21 -0.29
C PHE A 11 -4.05 -6.92 1.03
N GLU A 12 -4.65 -8.11 0.97
CA GLU A 12 -5.04 -8.85 2.18
C GLU A 12 -3.83 -9.25 3.03
N THR A 13 -2.80 -9.80 2.40
CA THR A 13 -1.56 -10.19 3.07
C THR A 13 -0.89 -8.98 3.73
N ARG A 14 -0.89 -7.83 3.06
CA ARG A 14 -0.38 -6.57 3.59
C ARG A 14 -1.16 -6.09 4.81
N GLN A 15 -2.51 -6.08 4.75
CA GLN A 15 -3.34 -5.65 5.87
C GLN A 15 -3.20 -6.60 7.07
N ASN A 16 -3.14 -7.91 6.83
CA ASN A 16 -2.87 -8.90 7.87
C ASN A 16 -1.50 -8.69 8.54
N ALA A 17 -0.46 -8.40 7.76
CA ALA A 17 0.87 -8.11 8.30
C ALA A 17 0.86 -6.83 9.16
N LEU A 18 0.21 -5.75 8.70
CA LEU A 18 0.09 -4.51 9.46
C LEU A 18 -0.64 -4.74 10.79
N HIS A 19 -1.76 -5.44 10.76
CA HIS A 19 -2.58 -5.69 11.93
C HIS A 19 -2.07 -6.82 12.83
N SER A 20 -1.02 -7.54 12.45
CA SER A 20 -0.29 -8.40 13.39
C SER A 20 0.40 -7.58 14.50
N HIS A 21 0.54 -6.27 14.32
CA HIS A 21 1.06 -5.32 15.31
C HIS A 21 -0.07 -4.55 16.03
N VAL A 22 -1.12 -5.25 16.50
CA VAL A 22 -2.33 -4.66 17.12
C VAL A 22 -2.01 -3.62 18.20
N SER A 23 -1.01 -3.84 19.05
CA SER A 23 -0.66 -2.89 20.12
C SER A 23 -0.20 -1.52 19.61
N GLN A 24 0.24 -1.43 18.34
CA GLN A 24 0.72 -0.21 17.71
C GLN A 24 -0.35 0.42 16.81
N VAL A 25 -1.07 -0.41 16.05
CA VAL A 25 -1.99 0.08 15.02
C VAL A 25 -3.46 -0.07 15.40
N GLY A 26 -3.78 -0.78 16.47
CA GLY A 26 -5.14 -1.15 16.86
C GLY A 26 -5.73 -2.28 16.00
N GLU A 27 -6.96 -2.64 16.33
CA GLU A 27 -7.71 -3.70 15.63
C GLU A 27 -7.98 -3.36 14.16
N ARG A 28 -8.08 -4.40 13.33
CA ARG A 28 -8.48 -4.29 11.92
C ARG A 28 -9.96 -3.93 11.84
N SER A 29 -10.32 -3.07 10.88
CA SER A 29 -11.72 -2.76 10.58
C SER A 29 -11.92 -2.48 9.10
N ASP A 30 -13.11 -2.74 8.60
CA ASP A 30 -13.47 -2.51 7.19
C ASP A 30 -13.26 -1.05 6.79
N GLU A 31 -13.59 -0.10 7.68
CA GLU A 31 -13.36 1.33 7.44
C GLU A 31 -11.87 1.65 7.25
N ARG A 32 -10.99 1.00 8.03
CA ARG A 32 -9.53 1.19 7.93
C ARG A 32 -8.97 0.55 6.67
N ASP A 33 -9.49 -0.60 6.28
CA ASP A 33 -9.14 -1.26 5.03
C ASP A 33 -9.57 -0.41 3.84
N GLU A 34 -10.79 0.12 3.83
CA GLU A 34 -11.28 0.99 2.77
C GLU A 34 -10.41 2.25 2.62
N ARG A 35 -10.04 2.89 3.75
CA ARG A 35 -9.09 4.01 3.72
C ARG A 35 -7.71 3.63 3.20
N SER A 36 -7.26 2.41 3.48
CA SER A 36 -5.96 1.92 3.00
C SER A 36 -6.02 1.60 1.50
N ARG A 37 -7.08 0.95 1.05
CA ARG A 37 -7.37 0.66 -0.36
C ARG A 37 -7.49 1.95 -1.16
N GLY A 38 -8.21 2.96 -0.65
CA GLY A 38 -8.34 4.27 -1.30
C GLY A 38 -6.98 4.93 -1.58
N ARG A 39 -6.07 4.94 -0.60
CA ARG A 39 -4.72 5.51 -0.76
C ARG A 39 -3.88 4.75 -1.80
N LEU A 40 -3.97 3.42 -1.83
CA LEU A 40 -3.29 2.61 -2.83
C LEU A 40 -3.90 2.77 -4.23
N ALA A 41 -5.22 2.93 -4.31
CA ALA A 41 -5.95 3.13 -5.57
C ALA A 41 -5.65 4.51 -6.19
N GLU A 42 -5.54 5.57 -5.38
CA GLU A 42 -5.08 6.88 -5.85
C GLU A 42 -3.70 6.82 -6.50
N THR A 43 -2.84 5.95 -5.99
CA THR A 43 -1.55 5.66 -6.60
C THR A 43 -1.70 4.81 -7.86
N GLY A 44 -2.47 3.72 -7.80
CA GLY A 44 -2.66 2.78 -8.91
C GLY A 44 -3.19 3.44 -10.18
N LYS A 45 -4.10 4.40 -10.04
CA LYS A 45 -4.61 5.24 -11.14
C LYS A 45 -3.52 5.90 -11.98
N LYS A 46 -2.39 6.29 -11.36
CA LYS A 46 -1.27 6.94 -12.07
C LYS A 46 -0.50 5.98 -12.98
N TYR A 47 -0.61 4.68 -12.73
CA TYR A 47 0.19 3.64 -13.38
C TYR A 47 -0.67 2.56 -14.06
N ASN A 48 -1.99 2.79 -14.17
CA ASN A 48 -2.95 1.87 -14.77
C ASN A 48 -3.00 0.48 -14.11
N VAL A 49 -2.92 0.46 -12.78
CA VAL A 49 -3.10 -0.73 -11.92
C VAL A 49 -4.14 -0.43 -10.84
N GLU A 50 -4.76 -1.46 -10.25
CA GLU A 50 -5.84 -1.25 -9.26
C GLU A 50 -5.28 -0.65 -7.97
N LEU A 51 -4.25 -1.26 -7.39
CA LEU A 51 -3.61 -0.83 -6.14
C LEU A 51 -2.10 -0.78 -6.33
N ALA A 52 -1.48 0.33 -5.94
CA ALA A 52 -0.02 0.43 -5.98
C ALA A 52 0.56 1.13 -4.74
N GLU A 53 1.72 0.65 -4.33
CA GLU A 53 2.60 1.35 -3.40
C GLU A 53 3.62 2.20 -4.16
N GLN A 54 3.97 3.37 -3.60
CA GLN A 54 4.98 4.24 -4.17
C GLN A 54 6.25 4.25 -3.34
N PHE A 55 7.39 4.26 -4.02
CA PHE A 55 8.70 4.40 -3.40
C PHE A 55 9.48 5.55 -4.05
N MET A 56 10.46 6.07 -3.32
CA MET A 56 11.45 6.99 -3.87
C MET A 56 12.74 6.20 -4.13
N GLN A 57 13.07 5.98 -5.39
CA GLN A 57 14.36 5.47 -5.82
C GLN A 57 15.34 6.62 -5.97
N ILE A 58 16.38 6.64 -5.13
CA ILE A 58 17.52 7.54 -5.29
C ILE A 58 18.63 6.76 -5.99
N LYS A 59 19.01 7.20 -7.19
CA LYS A 59 20.17 6.62 -7.88
C LYS A 59 21.45 7.08 -7.17
N ILE A 60 22.20 6.12 -6.67
CA ILE A 60 23.58 6.29 -6.21
C ILE A 60 24.43 5.88 -7.43
N GLY A 61 25.33 6.75 -7.92
CA GLY A 61 25.93 6.75 -9.28
C GLY A 61 26.48 5.40 -9.81
N TYR A 62 26.80 5.24 -11.10
CA TYR A 62 27.12 6.16 -12.20
C TYR A 62 26.12 6.09 -13.37
#